data_AF-A0A392NZE9-F1
#
_entry.id   AF-A0A392NZE9-F1
#
_cell.length_a   1.000
_cell.length_b   1.000
_cell.length_c   1.000
_cell.angle_alpha   90.00
_cell.angle_beta   90.00
_cell.angle_gamma   90.00
#
_symmetry.space_group_name_H-M   'P 1'
#
loop_
_entity.id
_entity.type
_entity.pdbx_description
1 polymer ?
#
loop_
_entity_poly.entity_id
_entity_poly.type
_entity_poly.pdbx_seq_one_letter_code
_entity_poly.pdbx_strand_id
1 'polypeptide(L)'
;KLQPSGSAIVEEEEKAADPDGEYASFSRAALINKIYDVESSIVEAASLSFRNAVAQLHVLNPNFEFVEEGLDEENEVFDGQILPPLPDEEN
;
A
#
# COMPACT_ATOMS: atom_id res chain seq x y z
N LYS A 1 19.44 4.22 36.43
CA LYS A 1 19.17 3.97 35.00
C LYS A 1 18.65 5.29 34.45
N LEU A 2 19.42 5.99 33.61
CA LEU A 2 19.04 7.31 33.10
C LEU A 2 18.06 7.10 31.94
N GLN A 3 16.85 7.66 32.03
CA GLN A 3 15.90 7.57 30.91
C GLN A 3 16.40 8.49 29.77
N PRO A 4 16.36 8.04 28.51
CA PRO A 4 16.71 8.90 27.39
C PRO A 4 15.74 10.08 27.31
N SER A 5 16.27 11.25 26.97
CA SER A 5 15.44 12.43 26.73
C SER A 5 14.62 12.23 25.44
N GLY A 6 13.46 12.88 25.32
CA GLY A 6 12.61 12.76 24.14
C GLY A 6 13.31 13.09 22.82
N SER A 7 14.34 13.96 22.83
CA SER A 7 15.17 14.26 21.66
C SER A 7 15.95 13.04 21.17
N ALA A 8 16.54 12.28 22.10
CA ALA A 8 17.34 11.10 21.75
C ALA A 8 16.49 9.96 21.18
N ILE A 9 15.20 9.90 21.55
CA ILE A 9 14.24 8.91 21.04
C ILE A 9 13.86 9.23 19.59
N VAL A 10 13.57 10.51 19.31
CA VAL A 10 13.22 10.98 17.95
C VAL A 10 14.38 10.79 16.98
N GLU A 11 15.61 11.08 17.41
CA GLU A 11 16.82 10.90 16.58
C GLU A 11 17.08 9.42 16.22
N GLU A 12 16.75 8.48 17.11
CA GLU A 12 16.90 7.05 16.86
C GLU A 12 15.83 6.52 15.90
N GLU A 13 14.57 6.95 16.06
CA GLU A 13 13.48 6.61 15.15
C GLU A 13 13.70 7.19 13.73
N GLU A 14 14.15 8.45 13.63
CA GLU A 14 14.48 9.07 12.35
C GLU A 14 15.59 8.31 11.62
N LYS A 15 16.66 7.92 12.34
CA LYS A 15 17.76 7.15 11.75
C LYS A 15 17.34 5.74 11.32
N ALA A 16 16.31 5.16 11.94
CA ALA A 16 15.75 3.88 11.53
C ALA A 16 14.88 4.02 10.26
N ALA A 17 14.11 5.11 10.16
CA ALA A 17 13.22 5.38 9.03
C ALA A 17 13.96 5.96 7.80
N ASP A 18 15.03 6.73 8.03
CA ASP A 18 15.85 7.40 7.02
C ASP A 18 17.35 7.14 7.29
N PRO A 19 17.84 5.91 7.06
CA PRO A 19 19.23 5.55 7.35
C PRO A 19 20.25 6.33 6.51
N ASP A 20 19.84 6.79 5.32
CA ASP A 20 20.67 7.55 4.39
C ASP A 20 20.57 9.08 4.58
N GLY A 21 19.64 9.54 5.43
CA GLY A 21 19.44 10.96 5.71
C GLY A 21 18.86 11.75 4.53
N GLU A 22 18.17 11.09 3.60
CA GLU A 22 17.57 11.72 2.41
C GLU A 22 16.54 12.80 2.81
N TYR A 23 15.78 12.53 3.86
CA TYR A 23 14.64 13.31 4.33
C TYR A 23 15.01 14.32 5.42
N ALA A 24 16.17 14.18 6.06
CA ALA A 24 16.65 15.08 7.12
C ALA A 24 16.71 16.58 6.69
N SER A 25 16.84 16.84 5.38
CA SER A 25 16.89 18.20 4.82
C SER A 25 15.54 18.72 4.32
N PHE A 26 14.50 17.89 4.32
CA PHE A 26 13.21 18.25 3.75
C PHE A 26 12.45 19.20 4.67
N SER A 27 11.76 20.18 4.07
CA SER A 27 10.73 20.92 4.81
C SER A 27 9.55 20.01 5.13
N ARG A 28 8.77 20.34 6.17
CA ARG A 28 7.51 19.63 6.48
C ARG A 28 6.59 19.50 5.27
N ALA A 29 6.48 20.54 4.45
CA ALA A 29 5.65 20.50 3.23
C ALA A 29 6.22 19.55 2.17
N ALA A 30 7.54 19.50 2.02
CA ALA A 30 8.20 18.57 1.08
C ALA A 30 8.02 17.11 1.51
N LEU A 31 8.10 16.80 2.82
CA LEU A 31 7.81 15.46 3.34
C LEU A 31 6.37 15.04 3.06
N ILE A 32 5.40 15.93 3.32
CA ILE A 32 3.98 15.66 3.04
C ILE A 32 3.74 15.37 1.55
N ASN A 33 4.34 16.16 0.65
CA ASN A 33 4.23 15.90 -0.78
C ASN A 33 4.84 14.56 -1.17
N LYS A 34 6.01 14.22 -0.61
CA LYS A 34 6.67 12.94 -0.89
C LYS A 34 5.82 11.75 -0.45
N ILE A 35 5.13 11.86 0.69
CA ILE A 35 4.18 10.83 1.15
C ILE A 35 3.07 10.65 0.12
N TYR A 36 2.41 11.74 -0.32
CA TYR A 36 1.36 11.65 -1.34
C TYR A 36 1.85 11.06 -2.67
N ASP A 37 3.05 11.42 -3.11
CA ASP A 37 3.64 10.88 -4.33
C ASP A 37 3.86 9.36 -4.23
N VAL A 38 4.37 8.89 -3.08
CA VAL A 38 4.59 7.46 -2.83
C VAL A 38 3.26 6.71 -2.70
N GLU A 39 2.28 7.25 -1.97
CA GLU A 39 0.94 6.67 -1.83
C GLU A 39 0.27 6.51 -3.20
N SER A 40 0.28 7.57 -4.02
CA SER A 40 -0.29 7.52 -5.38
C SER A 40 0.41 6.48 -6.25
N SER A 41 1.75 6.41 -6.16
CA SER A 41 2.52 5.43 -6.94
C SER A 41 2.23 3.98 -6.52
N ILE A 42 1.99 3.73 -5.24
CA ILE A 42 1.65 2.38 -4.75
C ILE A 42 0.26 1.98 -5.22
N VAL A 43 -0.72 2.89 -5.14
CA VAL A 43 -2.09 2.65 -5.63
C VAL A 43 -2.06 2.32 -7.12
N GLU A 44 -1.37 3.12 -7.93
CA GLU A 44 -1.24 2.84 -9.37
C GLU A 44 -0.57 1.48 -9.66
N ALA A 45 0.46 1.13 -8.90
CA ALA A 45 1.16 -0.15 -9.05
C ALA A 45 0.26 -1.34 -8.69
N ALA A 46 -0.56 -1.23 -7.64
CA ALA A 46 -1.55 -2.24 -7.25
C ALA A 46 -2.57 -2.46 -8.38
N SER A 47 -3.16 -1.39 -8.91
CA SER A 47 -4.14 -1.48 -9.99
C SER A 47 -3.57 -2.08 -11.27
N LEU A 48 -2.30 -1.77 -11.58
CA LEU A 48 -1.61 -2.39 -12.72
C LEU A 48 -1.34 -3.87 -12.49
N SER A 49 -0.90 -4.25 -11.29
CA SER A 49 -0.65 -5.65 -10.92
C SER A 49 -1.93 -6.48 -11.00
N PHE A 50 -3.04 -5.96 -10.45
CA PHE A 50 -4.34 -6.60 -10.50
C PHE A 50 -4.81 -6.82 -11.95
N ARG A 51 -4.83 -5.77 -12.78
CA ARG A 51 -5.21 -5.89 -14.20
C ARG A 51 -4.31 -6.86 -14.96
N ASN A 52 -3.01 -6.89 -14.63
CA ASN A 52 -2.09 -7.83 -15.23
C ASN A 52 -2.43 -9.28 -14.83
N ALA A 53 -2.77 -9.54 -13.57
CA ALA A 53 -3.20 -10.85 -13.12
C ALA A 53 -4.48 -11.31 -13.83
N VAL A 54 -5.47 -10.42 -13.99
CA VAL A 54 -6.70 -10.70 -14.77
C VAL A 54 -6.36 -11.07 -16.20
N ALA A 55 -5.50 -10.31 -16.87
CA ALA A 55 -5.05 -10.62 -18.22
C ALA A 55 -4.34 -11.99 -18.32
N GLN A 56 -3.51 -12.33 -17.32
CA GLN A 56 -2.88 -13.66 -17.26
C GLN A 56 -3.91 -14.79 -17.13
N LEU A 57 -4.99 -14.59 -16.36
CA LEU A 57 -6.05 -15.60 -16.22
C LEU A 57 -6.75 -15.87 -17.55
N HIS A 58 -7.00 -14.85 -18.38
CA HIS A 58 -7.52 -15.05 -19.74
C HIS A 58 -6.57 -15.87 -20.61
N VAL A 59 -5.29 -15.54 -20.60
CA VAL A 59 -4.27 -16.26 -21.38
C VAL A 59 -4.18 -17.73 -20.98
N LEU A 60 -4.27 -18.02 -19.68
CA LEU A 60 -4.19 -19.37 -19.14
C LEU A 60 -5.44 -20.21 -19.37
N ASN A 61 -6.60 -19.57 -19.61
CA ASN A 61 -7.89 -20.23 -19.74
C ASN A 61 -8.58 -19.89 -21.08
N PRO A 62 -7.96 -20.21 -22.24
CA PRO A 62 -8.42 -19.74 -23.56
C PRO A 62 -9.77 -20.31 -24.02
N ASN A 63 -10.28 -21.35 -23.34
CA ASN A 63 -11.54 -22.01 -23.67
C ASN A 63 -12.69 -21.62 -22.73
N PHE A 64 -12.43 -20.72 -21.77
CA PHE A 64 -13.43 -20.23 -20.84
C PHE A 64 -13.65 -18.73 -21.07
N GLU A 65 -14.91 -18.32 -21.06
CA GLU A 65 -15.27 -16.92 -20.99
C GLU A 65 -15.21 -16.50 -19.52
N PHE A 66 -14.24 -15.65 -19.18
CA PHE A 66 -14.10 -15.09 -17.84
C PHE A 66 -15.08 -13.93 -17.67
N VAL A 67 -15.95 -14.04 -16.66
CA VAL A 67 -16.82 -12.94 -16.24
C VAL A 67 -16.04 -12.07 -15.27
N GLU A 68 -15.77 -10.83 -15.68
CA GLU A 68 -15.08 -9.82 -14.85
C GLU A 68 -16.04 -8.84 -14.18
N GLU A 69 -17.36 -8.99 -14.39
CA GLU A 69 -18.35 -8.09 -13.78
C GLU A 69 -18.26 -8.16 -12.25
N GLY A 70 -18.01 -7.01 -11.62
CA GLY A 70 -17.85 -6.89 -10.17
C GLY A 70 -16.45 -7.24 -9.64
N LEU A 71 -15.52 -7.64 -10.51
CA LEU A 71 -14.12 -7.85 -10.12
C LEU A 71 -13.47 -6.51 -9.80
N ASP A 72 -12.86 -6.43 -8.63
CA ASP A 72 -12.28 -5.21 -8.08
C ASP A 72 -11.05 -5.56 -7.23
N GLU A 73 -10.07 -4.66 -7.18
CA GLU A 73 -8.80 -4.91 -6.49
C GLU A 73 -8.89 -4.80 -4.97
N GLU A 74 -9.91 -4.11 -4.46
CA GLU A 74 -10.12 -3.87 -3.03
C GLU A 74 -11.10 -4.89 -2.42
N ASN A 75 -11.97 -5.49 -3.24
CA ASN A 75 -12.95 -6.46 -2.78
C ASN A 75 -12.35 -7.85 -2.48
N GLU A 76 -12.97 -8.56 -1.55
CA GLU A 76 -12.60 -9.91 -1.12
C GLU A 76 -13.64 -10.95 -1.53
N VAL A 77 -13.22 -12.22 -1.58
CA VAL A 77 -14.13 -13.34 -1.84
C VAL A 77 -14.58 -13.95 -0.52
N PHE A 78 -15.85 -13.77 -0.17
CA PHE A 78 -16.49 -14.36 1.00
C PHE A 78 -17.61 -15.31 0.57
N ASP A 79 -17.52 -16.59 0.94
CA ASP A 79 -18.49 -17.65 0.56
C ASP A 79 -18.83 -17.66 -0.95
N GLY A 80 -17.82 -17.40 -1.80
CA GLY A 80 -17.96 -17.39 -3.26
C GLY A 80 -18.58 -16.12 -3.85
N GLN A 81 -18.82 -15.09 -3.04
CA GLN A 81 -19.28 -13.77 -3.47
C GLN A 81 -18.16 -12.74 -3.34
N ILE A 82 -18.08 -11.81 -4.28
CA ILE A 82 -17.16 -10.67 -4.22
C ILE A 82 -17.84 -9.56 -3.42
N LEU A 83 -17.24 -9.16 -2.31
CA LEU A 83 -17.77 -8.15 -1.39
C LEU A 83 -16.67 -7.18 -0.97
N PRO A 84 -17.01 -5.93 -0.61
CA PRO A 84 -16.06 -5.05 0.06
C PRO A 84 -15.48 -5.73 1.31
N PRO A 85 -14.22 -5.43 1.66
CA PRO A 85 -13.59 -5.99 2.84
C PRO A 85 -14.42 -5.64 4.08
N LEU A 86 -14.48 -6.57 5.02
CA LEU A 86 -15.12 -6.28 6.31
C LEU A 86 -14.34 -5.15 6.99
N PRO A 87 -15.00 -4.16 7.60
CA PRO A 87 -14.30 -3.15 8.36
C PRO A 87 -13.47 -3.83 9.45
N ASP A 88 -12.22 -3.40 9.61
CA ASP A 88 -11.36 -3.92 10.66
C ASP A 88 -12.07 -3.78 12.01
N GLU A 89 -12.15 -4.87 12.80
CA GLU A 89 -12.52 -4.75 14.20
C GLU A 89 -11.43 -3.89 14.88
N GLU A 90 -11.75 -2.63 15.20
CA GLU A 90 -10.86 -1.73 15.93
C GLU A 90 -10.39 -2.45 17.21
N ASN A 91 -9.12 -2.87 17.25
CA ASN A 91 -8.46 -3.46 18.42
C ASN A 91 -7.74 -2.38 19.23
#